data_AF-A0A7Y2JJR2-F1
#
_entry.id   AF-A0A7Y2JJR2-F1
#
_cell.length_a   1.000
_cell.length_b   1.000
_cell.length_c   1.000
_cell.angle_alpha   90.00
_cell.angle_beta   90.00
_cell.angle_gamma   90.00
#
_symmetry.space_group_name_H-M   'P 1'
#
loop_
_entity.id
_entity.type
_entity.pdbx_description
1 polymer ?
#
loop_
_entity_poly.entity_id
_entity_poly.type
_entity_poly.pdbx_seq_one_letter_code
_entity_poly.pdbx_strand_id
1 'polypeptide(L)'
;APTGAMFMAITNTAETADRLIGAASPVAQMVELHTHIEADGIMRMRPIEGGIEVQAGQTHMLQRGGDHVMLMGVTETLENGDVVPLVLTFEQAGEVELEVVVDNDREQGHGN
;
A
#
# COMPACT_ATOMS: atom_id res chain seq x y z
N ALA A 1 -9.66 3.30 -16.78
CA ALA A 1 -9.80 4.19 -15.62
C ALA A 1 -8.41 4.44 -15.03
N PRO A 2 -8.13 5.60 -14.44
CA PRO A 2 -6.83 5.88 -13.84
C PRO A 2 -6.54 4.94 -12.66
N THR A 3 -5.26 4.71 -12.42
CA THR A 3 -4.75 3.87 -11.33
C THR A 3 -3.74 4.66 -10.52
N GLY A 4 -3.65 4.38 -9.23
CA GLY A 4 -2.65 4.96 -8.32
C GLY A 4 -1.98 3.89 -7.48
N ALA A 5 -0.87 4.23 -6.84
CA ALA A 5 -0.21 3.37 -5.88
C ALA A 5 0.19 4.18 -4.65
N MET A 6 0.00 3.61 -3.46
CA MET A 6 0.40 4.21 -2.19
C MET A 6 1.55 3.41 -1.57
N PHE A 7 2.52 4.14 -1.03
CA PHE A 7 3.74 3.62 -0.44
C PHE A 7 3.87 4.15 0.99
N MET A 8 4.25 3.30 1.93
CA MET A 8 4.33 3.62 3.36
C MET A 8 5.17 2.58 4.10
N ALA A 9 5.62 2.93 5.31
CA ALA A 9 6.22 1.98 6.24
C ALA A 9 5.16 1.53 7.24
N ILE A 10 5.03 0.22 7.46
CA ILE A 10 4.14 -0.36 8.46
C ILE A 10 5.00 -0.97 9.56
N THR A 11 4.98 -0.37 10.74
CA THR A 11 5.68 -0.89 11.93
C THR A 11 4.70 -1.60 12.84
N ASN A 12 4.90 -2.90 13.05
CA ASN A 12 4.17 -3.65 14.06
C ASN A 12 4.85 -3.45 15.42
N THR A 13 4.20 -2.72 16.33
CA THR A 13 4.70 -2.44 17.68
C THR A 13 4.23 -3.44 18.73
N ALA A 14 3.47 -4.46 18.34
CA ALA A 14 3.00 -5.53 19.22
C ALA A 14 4.08 -6.60 19.45
N GLU A 15 3.83 -7.48 20.43
CA GLU A 15 4.69 -8.63 20.76
C GLU A 15 4.40 -9.87 19.89
N THR A 16 3.36 -9.83 19.05
CA THR A 16 2.96 -10.89 18.12
C THR A 16 3.00 -10.37 16.68
N ALA A 17 3.25 -11.27 15.72
CA ALA A 17 3.13 -10.94 14.30
C ALA A 17 1.66 -10.59 13.98
N ASP A 18 1.44 -9.70 13.02
CA ASP A 18 0.12 -9.38 12.46
C ASP A 18 0.19 -9.43 10.93
N ARG A 19 -0.94 -9.35 10.26
CA ARG A 19 -1.05 -9.49 8.81
C ARG A 19 -2.00 -8.46 8.25
N LEU A 20 -1.52 -7.64 7.33
CA LEU A 20 -2.33 -6.75 6.52
C LEU A 20 -3.07 -7.57 5.46
N ILE A 21 -4.39 -7.69 5.59
CA ILE A 21 -5.22 -8.53 4.72
C ILE A 21 -6.08 -7.74 3.74
N GLY A 22 -6.19 -6.43 3.91
CA GLY A 22 -7.02 -5.60 3.05
C GLY A 22 -6.68 -4.12 3.15
N ALA A 23 -7.15 -3.38 2.15
CA ALA A 23 -7.10 -1.93 2.14
C ALA A 23 -8.37 -1.41 1.44
N ALA A 24 -8.82 -0.22 1.82
CA ALA A 24 -9.99 0.43 1.24
C ALA A 24 -9.79 1.96 1.21
N SER A 25 -10.35 2.61 0.19
CA SER A 25 -10.35 4.07 0.09
C SER A 25 -11.55 4.53 -0.74
N PRO A 26 -12.23 5.62 -0.35
CA PRO A 26 -13.38 6.13 -1.10
C PRO A 26 -13.01 6.73 -2.47
N VAL A 27 -11.72 7.04 -2.71
CA VAL A 27 -11.29 7.68 -3.97
C VAL A 27 -11.09 6.68 -5.12
N ALA A 28 -11.24 5.38 -4.85
CA ALA A 28 -11.03 4.31 -5.82
C ALA A 28 -12.15 3.27 -5.78
N GLN A 29 -12.49 2.72 -6.95
CA GLN A 29 -13.51 1.66 -7.05
C GLN A 29 -13.06 0.35 -6.43
N MET A 30 -11.76 0.08 -6.44
CA MET A 30 -11.17 -1.13 -5.88
C MET A 30 -9.77 -0.85 -5.37
N VAL A 31 -9.41 -1.45 -4.24
CA VAL A 31 -8.09 -1.30 -3.61
C VAL A 31 -7.55 -2.70 -3.32
N GLU A 32 -6.32 -2.96 -3.74
CA GLU A 32 -5.69 -4.27 -3.62
C GLU A 32 -4.26 -4.16 -3.08
N LEU A 33 -3.75 -5.22 -2.45
CA LEU A 33 -2.35 -5.34 -2.07
C LEU A 33 -1.59 -5.99 -3.22
N HIS A 34 -0.54 -5.35 -3.73
CA HIS A 34 0.22 -5.85 -4.89
C HIS A 34 1.69 -5.98 -4.53
N THR A 35 2.35 -6.93 -5.18
CA THR A 35 3.81 -7.11 -5.16
C THR A 35 4.37 -7.04 -6.57
N HIS A 36 5.69 -6.98 -6.68
CA HIS A 36 6.40 -7.12 -7.95
C HIS A 36 7.08 -8.47 -8.01
N ILE A 37 6.89 -9.18 -9.12
CA ILE A 37 7.62 -10.40 -9.44
C ILE A 37 8.47 -10.17 -10.69
N GLU A 38 9.73 -10.60 -10.64
CA GLU A 38 10.54 -10.71 -11.85
C GLU A 38 10.17 -12.02 -12.55
N ALA A 39 9.73 -11.93 -13.80
CA ALA A 39 9.50 -13.07 -14.65
C ALA A 39 10.12 -12.79 -16.02
N ASP A 40 11.09 -13.63 -16.42
CA ASP A 40 11.78 -13.52 -17.72
C ASP A 40 12.50 -12.16 -17.92
N GLY A 41 13.05 -11.58 -16.85
CA GLY A 41 13.69 -10.26 -16.87
C GLY A 41 12.72 -9.08 -16.98
N ILE A 42 11.41 -9.33 -16.85
CA ILE A 42 10.37 -8.31 -16.85
C ILE A 42 9.73 -8.26 -15.45
N MET A 43 9.74 -7.09 -14.84
CA MET A 43 9.00 -6.84 -13.61
C MET A 43 7.50 -6.79 -13.90
N ARG A 44 6.72 -7.63 -13.23
CA ARG A 44 5.25 -7.66 -13.32
C ARG A 44 4.65 -7.42 -11.94
N MET A 45 3.63 -6.58 -11.90
CA MET A 45 2.80 -6.40 -10.71
C MET A 45 1.79 -7.55 -10.60
N ARG A 46 1.59 -8.07 -9.38
CA ARG A 46 0.60 -9.12 -9.10
C ARG A 46 -0.08 -8.84 -7.77
N PRO A 47 -1.40 -9.09 -7.65
CA PRO A 47 -2.07 -9.09 -6.35
C PRO A 47 -1.46 -10.12 -5.39
N ILE A 48 -1.37 -9.75 -4.12
CA ILE A 48 -0.92 -10.59 -3.02
C ILE A 48 -2.13 -11.31 -2.43
N GLU A 49 -2.22 -12.61 -2.67
CA GLU A 49 -3.24 -13.46 -2.04
C GLU A 49 -2.81 -13.80 -0.61
N GLY A 50 -3.71 -13.59 0.37
CA GLY A 50 -3.44 -13.88 1.78
C GLY A 50 -2.66 -12.79 2.54
N GLY A 51 -2.50 -11.60 1.95
CA GLY A 51 -2.01 -10.43 2.68
C GLY A 51 -0.50 -10.40 2.95
N ILE A 52 -0.07 -9.37 3.70
CA ILE A 52 1.33 -9.07 4.00
C ILE A 52 1.56 -9.25 5.50
N GLU A 53 2.46 -10.15 5.87
CA GLU A 53 2.81 -10.39 7.27
C GLU A 53 3.82 -9.36 7.76
N VAL A 54 3.58 -8.83 8.96
CA VAL A 54 4.49 -7.92 9.67
C VAL A 54 4.82 -8.54 11.02
N GLN A 55 6.06 -9.03 11.14
CA GLN A 55 6.55 -9.67 12.36
C GLN A 55 6.59 -8.70 13.55
N ALA A 56 6.49 -9.25 14.77
CA ALA A 56 6.52 -8.47 16.01
C ALA A 56 7.77 -7.56 16.09
N GLY A 57 7.56 -6.28 16.38
CA GLY A 57 8.63 -5.28 16.46
C GLY A 57 9.32 -4.96 15.13
N GLN A 58 8.84 -5.49 13.99
CA GLN A 58 9.43 -5.26 12.68
C GLN A 58 8.68 -4.19 11.90
N THR A 59 9.37 -3.64 10.90
CA THR A 59 8.79 -2.73 9.91
C THR A 59 8.79 -3.37 8.54
N HIS A 60 7.63 -3.40 7.88
CA HIS A 60 7.49 -3.79 6.49
C HIS A 60 7.36 -2.56 5.61
N MET A 61 8.14 -2.50 4.53
CA MET A 61 8.17 -1.35 3.62
C MET A 61 7.29 -1.62 2.41
N LEU A 62 6.19 -0.86 2.29
CA LEU A 62 5.45 -0.75 1.05
C LEU A 62 6.10 0.33 0.18
N GLN A 63 6.76 -0.07 -0.91
CA GLN A 63 7.63 0.79 -1.70
C GLN A 63 7.54 0.50 -3.20
N ARG A 64 7.98 1.47 -4.01
CA ARG A 64 8.08 1.32 -5.47
C ARG A 64 8.97 0.13 -5.82
N GLY A 65 8.52 -0.71 -6.75
CA GLY A 65 9.23 -1.93 -7.15
C GLY A 65 9.11 -3.09 -6.15
N GLY A 66 8.40 -2.92 -5.03
CA GLY A 66 8.10 -3.96 -4.05
C GLY A 66 6.60 -4.05 -3.75
N ASP A 67 6.26 -4.40 -2.51
CA ASP A 67 4.87 -4.43 -2.08
C ASP A 67 4.27 -3.02 -2.01
N HIS A 68 2.99 -2.87 -2.33
CA HIS A 68 2.30 -1.58 -2.29
C HIS A 68 0.78 -1.74 -2.28
N VAL A 69 0.08 -0.67 -1.91
CA VAL A 69 -1.38 -0.59 -2.05
C VAL A 69 -1.70 -0.04 -3.44
N MET A 70 -2.44 -0.80 -4.22
CA MET A 70 -2.86 -0.46 -5.57
C MET A 70 -4.29 0.09 -5.58
N LEU A 71 -4.48 1.27 -6.13
CA LEU A 71 -5.78 1.93 -6.32
C LEU A 71 -6.23 1.72 -7.77
N MET A 72 -7.35 1.05 -7.96
CA MET A 72 -7.92 0.73 -9.27
C MET A 72 -9.22 1.50 -9.48
N GLY A 73 -9.30 2.21 -10.61
CA GLY A 73 -10.49 2.98 -10.95
C GLY A 73 -10.65 4.20 -10.06
N VAL A 74 -9.58 4.99 -9.94
CA VAL A 74 -9.60 6.26 -9.20
C VAL A 74 -10.67 7.17 -9.80
N THR A 75 -11.55 7.70 -8.96
CA THR A 75 -12.77 8.42 -9.40
C THR A 75 -12.59 9.93 -9.49
N GLU A 76 -11.54 10.45 -8.85
CA GLU A 76 -11.20 11.87 -8.80
C GLU A 76 -9.75 12.11 -9.25
N THR A 77 -9.44 13.35 -9.63
CA THR A 77 -8.07 13.76 -9.90
C THR A 77 -7.35 13.94 -8.58
N LEU A 78 -6.19 13.28 -8.41
CA LEU A 78 -5.35 13.39 -7.23
C LEU A 78 -4.14 14.30 -7.55
N GLU A 79 -4.14 15.52 -7.01
CA GLU A 79 -3.08 16.52 -7.16
C GLU A 79 -2.06 16.45 -6.02
N ASN A 80 -0.84 16.96 -6.26
CA ASN A 80 0.20 16.96 -5.22
C ASN A 80 -0.25 17.77 -4.00
N GLY A 81 -0.11 17.17 -2.82
CA GLY A 81 -0.54 17.76 -1.55
C GLY A 81 -1.97 17.41 -1.15
N ASP A 82 -2.77 16.77 -2.01
CA ASP A 82 -4.08 16.24 -1.64
C ASP A 82 -3.94 15.19 -0.54
N VAL A 83 -4.98 15.06 0.29
CA VAL A 83 -5.03 14.09 1.37
C VAL A 83 -6.09 13.04 1.05
N VAL A 84 -5.65 11.80 0.93
CA VAL A 84 -6.52 10.66 0.61
C VAL A 84 -6.70 9.79 1.86
N PRO A 85 -7.94 9.56 2.31
CA PRO A 85 -8.20 8.62 3.39
C PRO A 85 -7.97 7.18 2.91
N LEU A 86 -7.26 6.41 3.72
CA LEU A 86 -6.98 5.00 3.51
C LEU A 86 -7.30 4.23 4.79
N VAL A 87 -8.00 3.11 4.64
CA VAL A 87 -8.23 2.15 5.70
C VAL A 87 -7.41 0.91 5.39
N LEU A 88 -6.59 0.47 6.34
CA LEU A 88 -5.86 -0.79 6.30
C LEU A 88 -6.55 -1.78 7.24
N THR A 89 -6.82 -3.00 6.78
CA THR A 89 -7.43 -4.05 7.59
C THR A 89 -6.39 -5.09 7.95
N PHE A 90 -6.11 -5.24 9.24
CA PHE A 90 -5.22 -6.25 9.81
C PHE A 90 -6.00 -7.40 10.46
N GLU A 91 -5.43 -8.60 10.47
CA GLU A 91 -6.07 -9.78 11.08
C GLU A 91 -6.30 -9.62 12.59
N GLN A 92 -5.35 -9.02 13.31
CA GLN A 92 -5.43 -8.88 14.77
C GLN A 92 -5.74 -7.45 15.20
N ALA A 93 -5.06 -6.44 14.63
CA ALA A 93 -5.31 -5.04 14.99
C ALA A 93 -6.65 -4.50 14.47
N GLY A 94 -7.27 -5.16 13.48
CA GLY A 94 -8.50 -4.71 12.85
C GLY A 94 -8.26 -3.56 11.88
N GLU A 95 -9.23 -2.65 11.77
CA GLU A 95 -9.15 -1.51 10.85
C GLU A 95 -8.32 -0.36 11.43
N VAL A 96 -7.37 0.12 10.64
CA VAL A 96 -6.52 1.26 10.92
C VAL A 96 -6.76 2.32 9.84
N GLU A 97 -7.31 3.45 10.25
CA GLU A 97 -7.54 4.59 9.36
C GLU A 97 -6.32 5.51 9.36
N LEU A 98 -5.93 5.98 8.17
CA LEU A 98 -4.85 6.92 8.00
C LEU A 98 -5.12 7.87 6.82
N GLU A 99 -4.44 9.00 6.85
CA GLU A 99 -4.47 10.00 5.79
C GLU A 99 -3.14 9.98 5.04
N VAL A 100 -3.20 9.79 3.72
CA VAL A 100 -2.02 9.70 2.85
C VAL A 100 -1.95 10.93 1.97
N VAL A 101 -0.81 11.63 2.02
CA VAL A 101 -0.57 12.79 1.15
C VAL A 101 -0.17 12.31 -0.23
N VAL A 102 -0.83 12.84 -1.27
CA VAL A 102 -0.52 12.58 -2.67
C VAL A 102 0.78 13.28 -3.04
N ASP A 103 1.72 12.48 -3.54
CA ASP A 103 3.00 12.95 -4.07
C ASP A 103 3.29 12.20 -5.37
N ASN A 104 2.85 12.79 -6.47
CA ASN A 104 3.07 12.30 -7.83
C ASN A 104 4.51 12.53 -8.31
N ASP A 105 5.25 13.45 -7.68
CA ASP A 105 6.63 13.80 -8.05
C ASP A 105 7.65 12.85 -7.40
N ARG A 106 7.22 11.98 -6.48
CA ARG A 106 8.08 11.03 -5.78
C ARG A 106 8.70 10.01 -6.72
N GLU A 107 9.94 10.25 -7.16
CA GLU A 107 10.74 9.33 -7.98
C GLU A 107 11.25 8.10 -7.20
N GLN A 108 11.65 7.05 -7.92
CA GLN A 108 12.35 5.90 -7.35
C GLN A 108 13.77 6.29 -6.93
N GLY A 109 13.92 6.78 -5.70
CA GLY A 109 15.22 7.05 -5.09
C GLY A 109 15.23 8.36 -4.32
N HIS A 110 15.67 8.29 -3.06
CA HIS A 110 15.80 9.37 -2.07
C HIS A 110 14.54 9.68 -1.27
N GLY A 111 14.14 8.72 -0.43
CA GLY A 111 13.65 9.10 0.90
C GLY A 111 14.83 9.61 1.71
N ASN A 112 14.80 10.90 2.06
CA ASN A 112 15.49 11.42 3.24
C ASN A 112 14.45 11.68 4.31
#